data_AF-A0A946X0A0-F1
#
_entry.id   AF-A0A946X0A0-F1
#
_cell.length_a   1.000
_cell.length_b   1.000
_cell.length_c   1.000
_cell.angle_alpha   90.00
_cell.angle_beta   90.00
_cell.angle_gamma   90.00
#
_symmetry.space_group_name_H-M   'P 1'
#
loop_
_entity.id
_entity.type
_entity.pdbx_description
1 polymer ?
#
loop_
_entity_poly.entity_id
_entity_poly.type
_entity_poly.pdbx_seq_one_letter_code
_entity_poly.pdbx_strand_id
1 'polypeptide(L)'
;MSIARGCIPVVLVGLLMVGGAFAFVAWRAGGVSKIQSEFVVNGALNLLETHALDQRPDGISETELRETFARARDAVTDDRINLDRLYTVLRDYEERYKGTKAKPSTGEMREFLTNLDGAVLPLPNVR
;
A
#
# COMPACT_ATOMS: atom_id res chain seq x y z
N MET A 1 3.50 -17.30 36.27
CA MET A 1 2.53 -16.32 35.73
C MET A 1 3.33 -15.23 35.05
N SER A 2 3.70 -15.43 33.78
CA SER A 2 4.61 -14.53 33.05
C SER A 2 3.81 -13.65 32.11
N ILE A 3 3.78 -12.36 32.43
CA ILE A 3 3.22 -11.29 31.63
C ILE A 3 4.13 -11.14 30.40
N ALA A 4 3.65 -11.55 29.23
CA ALA A 4 4.32 -11.33 27.95
C ALA A 4 4.36 -9.83 27.64
N ARG A 5 5.45 -9.20 28.08
CA ARG A 5 5.84 -7.85 27.70
C ARG A 5 6.51 -7.91 26.32
N GLY A 6 5.96 -7.13 25.39
CA GLY A 6 6.72 -6.60 24.25
C GLY A 6 6.38 -7.18 22.88
N CYS A 7 5.22 -6.84 22.33
CA CYS A 7 4.98 -6.86 20.86
C CYS A 7 3.86 -5.91 20.38
N ILE A 8 3.21 -5.16 21.28
CA ILE A 8 1.89 -4.56 20.98
C ILE A 8 1.88 -3.06 20.59
N PRO A 9 2.91 -2.20 20.80
CA PRO A 9 2.71 -0.78 20.51
C PRO A 9 2.85 -0.41 19.02
N VAL A 10 3.62 -1.16 18.21
CA VAL A 10 3.82 -0.81 16.78
C VAL A 10 2.67 -1.35 15.92
N VAL A 11 2.20 -2.57 16.21
CA VAL A 11 1.15 -3.23 15.42
C VAL A 11 -0.18 -2.51 15.55
N LEU A 12 -0.55 -2.03 16.75
CA LEU A 12 -1.81 -1.32 16.98
C LEU A 12 -1.83 0.09 16.37
N VAL A 13 -0.71 0.81 16.41
CA VAL A 13 -0.60 2.15 15.81
C VAL A 13 -0.63 2.05 14.28
N GLY A 14 -0.01 1.02 13.69
CA GLY A 14 -0.12 0.74 12.26
C GLY A 14 -1.52 0.29 11.82
N LEU A 15 -2.26 -0.43 12.67
CA LEU A 15 -3.65 -0.83 12.41
C LEU A 15 -4.59 0.38 12.38
N LEU A 16 -4.40 1.32 13.32
CA LEU A 16 -5.23 2.53 13.45
C LEU A 16 -4.88 3.59 12.39
N MET A 17 -3.60 3.76 12.07
CA MET A 17 -3.16 4.67 11.01
C MET A 17 -3.57 4.19 9.64
N VAL A 18 -3.50 2.90 9.33
CA VAL A 18 -3.76 2.41 7.97
C VAL A 18 -5.26 2.17 7.74
N GLY A 19 -5.99 1.54 8.66
CA GLY A 19 -7.45 1.47 8.54
C GLY A 19 -8.09 2.85 8.55
N GLY A 20 -7.58 3.76 9.39
CA GLY A 20 -8.02 5.15 9.48
C GLY A 20 -7.63 5.98 8.26
N ALA A 21 -6.38 5.93 7.79
CA ALA A 21 -5.93 6.66 6.60
C ALA A 21 -6.63 6.17 5.33
N PHE A 22 -6.84 4.86 5.18
CA PHE A 22 -7.50 4.30 4.00
C PHE A 22 -9.01 4.54 4.01
N ALA A 23 -9.68 4.37 5.15
CA ALA A 23 -11.08 4.76 5.29
C ALA A 23 -11.25 6.27 5.10
N PHE A 24 -10.28 7.07 5.55
CA PHE A 24 -10.25 8.51 5.32
C PHE A 24 -10.07 8.83 3.84
N VAL A 25 -9.15 8.20 3.08
CA VAL A 25 -8.97 8.40 1.63
C VAL A 25 -10.24 8.01 0.85
N ALA A 26 -10.84 6.85 1.15
CA ALA A 26 -12.08 6.40 0.52
C ALA A 26 -13.27 7.33 0.82
N TRP A 27 -13.37 7.84 2.06
CA TRP A 27 -14.36 8.85 2.44
C TRP A 27 -14.05 10.23 1.82
N ARG A 28 -12.77 10.57 1.61
CA ARG A 28 -12.29 11.82 1.00
C ARG A 28 -12.35 11.86 -0.52
N ALA A 29 -12.61 10.74 -1.19
CA ALA A 29 -12.95 10.74 -2.61
C ALA A 29 -14.20 11.61 -2.90
N GLY A 30 -14.96 12.01 -1.87
CA GLY A 30 -16.00 13.05 -1.90
C GLY A 30 -15.56 14.51 -1.60
N GLY A 31 -14.25 14.79 -1.43
CA GLY A 31 -13.65 16.14 -1.47
C GLY A 31 -12.86 16.65 -0.23
N VAL A 32 -11.57 16.97 -0.43
CA VAL A 32 -10.76 18.14 0.08
C VAL A 32 -9.46 18.24 -0.72
N SER A 33 -8.71 19.33 -0.52
CA SER A 33 -7.47 19.70 -1.22
C SER A 33 -6.56 18.52 -1.59
N LYS A 34 -6.18 18.51 -2.87
CA LYS A 34 -5.28 17.55 -3.53
C LYS A 34 -4.03 17.21 -2.72
N ILE A 35 -3.47 18.21 -2.04
CA ILE A 35 -2.28 18.09 -1.19
C ILE A 35 -2.53 17.11 -0.03
N GLN A 36 -3.68 17.19 0.65
CA GLN A 36 -3.98 16.29 1.76
C GLN A 36 -4.18 14.84 1.30
N SER A 37 -4.82 14.62 0.15
CA SER A 37 -4.98 13.27 -0.41
C SER A 37 -3.64 12.68 -0.84
N GLU A 38 -2.77 13.45 -1.49
CA GLU A 38 -1.43 12.99 -1.89
C GLU A 38 -0.60 12.56 -0.67
N PHE A 39 -0.57 13.36 0.39
CA PHE A 39 0.18 13.01 1.61
C PHE A 39 -0.31 11.72 2.25
N VAL A 40 -1.63 11.52 2.34
CA VAL A 40 -2.20 10.32 2.96
C VAL A 40 -1.94 9.08 2.12
N VAL A 41 -2.11 9.17 0.79
CA VAL A 41 -1.87 8.04 -0.12
C VAL A 41 -0.39 7.69 -0.18
N ASN A 42 0.51 8.68 -0.26
CA ASN A 42 1.96 8.44 -0.23
C ASN A 42 2.41 7.86 1.12
N GLY A 43 1.82 8.31 2.24
CA GLY A 43 2.07 7.74 3.56
C GLY A 43 1.64 6.27 3.66
N ALA A 44 0.46 5.95 3.13
CA ALA A 44 -0.04 4.58 3.02
C ALA A 44 0.88 3.68 2.19
N LEU A 45 1.28 4.14 1.00
CA LEU A 45 2.20 3.42 0.13
C LEU A 45 3.56 3.15 0.81
N ASN A 46 4.10 4.12 1.55
CA ASN A 46 5.39 3.97 2.23
C ASN A 46 5.34 2.93 3.38
N LEU A 47 4.23 2.92 4.15
CA LEU A 47 4.02 1.92 5.20
C LEU A 47 3.88 0.53 4.60
N LEU A 48 3.13 0.40 3.51
CA LEU A 48 2.93 -0.89 2.87
C LEU A 48 4.20 -1.38 2.17
N GLU A 49 4.97 -0.50 1.53
CA GLU A 49 6.28 -0.84 0.96
C GLU A 49 7.19 -1.44 2.03
N THR A 50 7.26 -0.80 3.21
CA THR A 50 8.05 -1.30 4.34
C THR A 50 7.59 -2.69 4.77
N HIS A 51 6.26 -2.91 4.86
CA HIS A 51 5.72 -4.22 5.21
C HIS A 51 5.97 -5.28 4.13
N ALA A 52 5.83 -4.92 2.86
CA ALA A 52 6.05 -5.82 1.73
C ALA A 52 7.53 -6.20 1.57
N LEU A 53 8.45 -5.29 1.90
CA LEU A 53 9.88 -5.57 1.99
C LEU A 53 10.22 -6.58 3.09
N ASP A 54 9.63 -6.43 4.28
CA ASP A 54 9.83 -7.34 5.42
C ASP A 54 9.27 -8.76 5.15
N GLN A 55 8.16 -8.83 4.42
CA GLN A 55 7.49 -10.08 4.06
C GLN A 55 7.91 -10.60 2.68
N ARG A 56 8.93 -10.01 2.04
CA ARG A 56 9.34 -10.31 0.67
C ARG A 56 9.78 -11.77 0.53
N PRO A 57 9.21 -12.54 -0.43
CA PRO A 57 9.73 -13.85 -0.77
C PRO A 57 11.03 -13.73 -1.58
N ASP A 58 11.95 -14.70 -1.46
CA ASP A 58 13.27 -14.66 -2.09
C ASP A 58 13.24 -14.52 -3.63
N GLY A 59 12.14 -14.97 -4.26
CA GLY A 59 11.92 -14.87 -5.71
C GLY A 59 11.48 -13.50 -6.23
N ILE A 60 11.39 -12.47 -5.38
CA ILE A 60 11.09 -11.08 -5.76
C ILE A 60 12.27 -10.21 -5.37
N SER A 61 12.76 -9.40 -6.31
CA SER A 61 13.88 -8.51 -6.03
C SER A 61 13.43 -7.31 -5.19
N GLU A 62 14.32 -6.81 -4.32
CA GLU A 62 14.05 -5.57 -3.59
C GLU A 62 13.78 -4.40 -4.53
N THR A 63 14.57 -4.35 -5.60
CA THR A 63 14.52 -3.30 -6.61
C THR A 63 13.16 -3.28 -7.32
N GLU A 64 12.66 -4.42 -7.78
CA GLU A 64 11.35 -4.54 -8.44
C GLU A 64 10.20 -4.03 -7.55
N LEU A 65 10.25 -4.37 -6.26
CA LEU A 65 9.26 -3.92 -5.30
C LEU A 65 9.34 -2.39 -5.10
N ARG A 66 10.54 -1.87 -4.79
CA ARG A 66 10.75 -0.43 -4.59
C ARG A 66 10.37 0.40 -5.82
N GLU A 67 10.73 -0.07 -7.01
CA GLU A 67 10.39 0.61 -8.28
C GLU A 67 8.89 0.65 -8.51
N THR A 68 8.18 -0.45 -8.25
CA THR A 68 6.72 -0.50 -8.40
C THR A 68 6.03 0.49 -7.44
N PHE A 69 6.46 0.55 -6.18
CA PHE A 69 5.95 1.53 -5.22
C PHE A 69 6.35 2.97 -5.56
N ALA A 70 7.55 3.19 -6.11
CA ALA A 70 7.96 4.50 -6.62
C ALA A 70 7.03 4.96 -7.75
N ARG A 71 6.76 4.10 -8.76
CA ARG A 71 5.82 4.41 -9.84
C ARG A 71 4.42 4.75 -9.34
N ALA A 72 3.93 4.03 -8.33
CA ALA A 72 2.63 4.33 -7.72
C ALA A 72 2.62 5.72 -7.05
N ARG A 73 3.69 6.10 -6.33
CA ARG A 73 3.82 7.43 -5.70
C ARG A 73 3.91 8.56 -6.74
N ASP A 74 4.67 8.34 -7.81
CA ASP A 74 4.77 9.29 -8.92
C ASP A 74 3.39 9.46 -9.59
N ALA A 75 2.67 8.37 -9.82
CA ALA A 75 1.32 8.39 -10.35
C ALA A 75 0.31 9.12 -9.45
N VAL A 76 0.47 9.03 -8.13
CA VAL A 76 -0.35 9.79 -7.16
C VAL A 76 -0.08 11.29 -7.29
N THR A 77 1.19 11.68 -7.39
CA THR A 77 1.60 13.09 -7.56
C THR A 77 1.09 13.68 -8.88
N ASP A 78 1.11 12.86 -9.93
CA ASP A 78 0.65 13.24 -11.27
C ASP A 78 -0.88 13.17 -11.46
N ASP A 79 -1.64 12.80 -10.42
CA ASP A 79 -3.10 12.55 -10.51
C ASP A 79 -3.47 11.47 -11.55
N ARG A 80 -2.54 10.54 -11.78
CA ARG A 80 -2.65 9.39 -12.70
C ARG A 80 -2.87 8.10 -11.94
N ILE A 81 -3.52 8.16 -10.78
CA ILE A 81 -3.77 7.00 -9.95
C ILE A 81 -5.29 6.76 -9.90
N ASN A 82 -5.71 5.53 -10.20
CA ASN A 82 -7.07 5.12 -9.91
C ASN A 82 -7.16 4.81 -8.41
N LEU A 83 -7.66 5.76 -7.62
CA LEU A 83 -7.72 5.64 -6.16
C LEU A 83 -8.58 4.46 -5.70
N ASP A 84 -9.70 4.16 -6.37
CA ASP A 84 -10.56 3.01 -6.03
C ASP A 84 -9.81 1.69 -6.26
N ARG A 85 -9.14 1.55 -7.40
CA ARG A 85 -8.38 0.35 -7.72
C ARG A 85 -7.16 0.22 -6.81
N LEU A 86 -6.45 1.31 -6.55
CA LEU A 86 -5.35 1.35 -5.60
C LEU A 86 -5.83 0.90 -4.21
N TYR A 87 -6.96 1.42 -3.76
CA TYR A 87 -7.58 1.04 -2.49
C TYR A 87 -7.87 -0.46 -2.43
N THR A 88 -8.52 -1.03 -3.46
CA THR A 88 -8.83 -2.47 -3.50
C THR A 88 -7.56 -3.32 -3.42
N VAL A 89 -6.53 -2.99 -4.19
CA VAL A 89 -5.28 -3.77 -4.23
C VAL A 89 -4.55 -3.75 -2.89
N LEU A 90 -4.43 -2.56 -2.30
CA LEU A 90 -3.74 -2.40 -1.02
C LEU A 90 -4.53 -3.07 0.12
N ARG A 91 -5.87 -2.93 0.14
CA ARG A 91 -6.73 -3.57 1.14
C ARG A 91 -6.67 -5.09 1.04
N ASP A 92 -6.76 -5.66 -0.16
CA ASP A 92 -6.72 -7.10 -0.37
C ASP A 92 -5.37 -7.70 0.07
N TYR A 93 -4.27 -6.97 -0.15
CA TYR A 93 -2.95 -7.37 0.36
C TYR A 93 -2.88 -7.31 1.88
N GLU A 94 -3.38 -6.23 2.50
CA GLU A 94 -3.40 -6.12 3.96
C GLU A 94 -4.27 -7.19 4.61
N GLU A 95 -5.49 -7.43 4.12
CA GLU A 95 -6.39 -8.45 4.68
C GLU A 95 -5.78 -9.85 4.66
N ARG A 96 -4.93 -10.15 3.67
CA ARG A 96 -4.29 -11.47 3.52
C ARG A 96 -3.02 -11.62 4.35
N TYR A 97 -2.18 -10.59 4.41
CA TYR A 97 -0.82 -10.74 4.92
C TYR A 97 -0.55 -9.92 6.20
N LYS A 98 -1.27 -8.82 6.43
CA LYS A 98 -1.04 -7.95 7.58
C LYS A 98 -1.63 -8.56 8.85
N GLY A 99 -0.80 -8.68 9.88
CA GLY A 99 -1.20 -9.27 11.17
C GLY A 99 -1.27 -10.79 11.17
N THR A 100 -1.02 -11.44 10.02
CA THR A 100 -0.83 -12.88 9.94
C THR A 100 0.67 -13.22 10.01
N LYS A 101 1.01 -14.47 10.32
CA LYS A 101 2.38 -14.98 10.17
C LYS A 101 2.65 -15.49 8.74
N ALA A 102 1.67 -15.38 7.85
CA ALA A 102 1.75 -15.91 6.50
C ALA A 102 2.51 -14.91 5.62
N LYS A 103 3.60 -15.38 5.03
CA LYS A 103 4.36 -14.64 4.01
C LYS A 103 3.72 -14.88 2.64
N PRO A 104 3.57 -13.85 1.79
CA PRO A 104 3.15 -14.05 0.42
C PRO A 104 4.17 -14.91 -0.31
N SER A 105 3.67 -15.87 -1.10
CA SER A 105 4.50 -16.59 -2.06
C SER A 105 5.00 -15.66 -3.17
N THR A 106 6.02 -16.08 -3.91
CA THR A 106 6.53 -15.31 -5.07
C THR A 106 5.44 -15.01 -6.10
N GLY A 107 4.50 -15.94 -6.31
CA GLY A 107 3.37 -15.72 -7.22
C GLY A 107 2.42 -14.64 -6.71
N GLU A 108 2.03 -14.72 -5.44
CA GLU A 108 1.11 -13.76 -4.81
C GLU A 108 1.71 -12.35 -4.71
N MET A 109 3.00 -12.25 -4.39
CA MET A 109 3.69 -10.95 -4.36
C MET A 109 3.78 -10.35 -5.77
N ARG A 110 4.06 -11.16 -6.80
CA ARG A 110 4.09 -10.68 -8.19
C ARG A 110 2.73 -10.23 -8.67
N GLU A 111 1.68 -10.96 -8.32
CA GLU A 111 0.29 -10.58 -8.63
C GLU A 111 -0.07 -9.26 -7.94
N PHE A 112 0.30 -9.11 -6.67
CA PHE A 112 0.13 -7.84 -5.95
C PHE A 112 0.83 -6.67 -6.66
N LEU A 113 2.11 -6.82 -7.01
CA LEU A 113 2.88 -5.78 -7.70
C LEU A 113 2.27 -5.45 -9.08
N THR A 114 1.81 -6.47 -9.81
CA THR A 114 1.13 -6.29 -11.11
C THR A 114 -0.18 -5.51 -10.95
N ASN A 115 -0.95 -5.83 -9.92
CA ASN A 115 -2.21 -5.15 -9.64
C ASN A 115 -1.99 -3.71 -9.15
N LEU A 116 -0.91 -3.48 -8.37
CA LEU A 116 -0.49 -2.15 -7.92
C LEU A 116 -0.11 -1.27 -9.11
N ASP A 117 0.68 -1.81 -10.04
CA ASP A 117 1.03 -1.14 -11.30
C ASP A 117 -0.22 -0.89 -12.15
N GLY A 118 -1.17 -1.84 -12.18
CA GLY A 118 -2.46 -1.71 -12.86
C GLY A 118 -3.42 -0.66 -12.27
N ALA A 119 -3.13 -0.14 -11.07
CA ALA A 119 -3.84 1.01 -10.50
C ALA A 119 -3.31 2.35 -11.04
N VAL A 120 -2.14 2.36 -11.68
CA VAL A 120 -1.60 3.52 -12.39
C VAL A 120 -2.34 3.67 -13.73
N LEU A 121 -2.96 4.83 -13.93
CA LEU A 121 -3.60 5.20 -15.17
C LEU A 121 -2.54 5.51 -16.24
N PRO A 122 -2.75 5.09 -17.50
CA PRO A 122 -1.87 5.46 -18.59
C PRO A 122 -1.84 6.99 -18.72
N LEU A 123 -0.69 7.54 -19.14
CA LEU A 123 -0.58 8.94 -19.52
C LEU A 123 -1.72 9.25 -20.51
N PRO A 124 -2.48 10.35 -20.34
CA PRO A 124 -3.40 10.77 -21.37
C PRO A 124 -2.57 10.99 -22.63
N ASN A 125 -2.77 10.14 -23.64
CA ASN A 125 -2.15 10.31 -24.94
C ASN A 125 -2.50 11.71 -25.42
N VAL A 126 -1.51 12.61 -25.44
CA VAL A 126 -1.62 13.86 -26.17
C VAL A 126 -1.75 13.45 -27.63
N ARG A 127 -2.97 13.56 -28.16
CA ARG A 127 -3.31 13.36 -29.56
C ARG A 127 -3.63 14.70 -30.18
#